data_AF-A0A955N028-F1
#
_entry.id   AF-A0A955N028-F1
#
_cell.length_a   1.000
_cell.length_b   1.000
_cell.length_c   1.000
_cell.angle_alpha   90.00
_cell.angle_beta   90.00
_cell.angle_gamma   90.00
#
_symmetry.space_group_name_H-M   'P 1'
#
loop_
_entity.id
_entity.type
_entity.pdbx_description
1 polymer ?
#
loop_
_entity_poly.entity_id
_entity_poly.type
_entity_poly.pdbx_seq_one_letter_code
_entity_poly.pdbx_strand_id
1 'polypeptide(L)'
;MLTRFSFRPIALLCLAIIATIGPKSVEAEELPLVEGVEFQPFASATGRLLEALEFIGSPMSDEDTATVKEALQNPKLEEALETIQKTLDKYVLIGVQINPESRVKVKEGMASKELMERGWKSFLVKVHNEAGVTAKLEPESPNSKPMLIRSTGKPDPDVEVAPNEVLNRFLEIEMVRRPPMKSTLSGLLLEYRIIQLYSRDEGKREAIIGFNVGQGTQDLGFRNEVPILFTAVPAVEVTFKVKDFDGSPVMAEFRITDDKGHVYPARARRLAPDFFFHDQVYRKDGEHILLPPGEYTVEYTRGPEYLKKTRTIDIPHEKEYELEFDLERWIHVADLGWRSGDHHVHAAGCSHYDAPTQGVTPQDMWRHILGEDLNVGCVLTWGPCWYYQKQFFEGETSELSTDNYVMRYDVEVSGFPSSHAGHLSLLRLSEDDYKGVETIE
;
A
#
# COMPACT_ATOMS: atom_id res chain seq x y z
N MET A 1 77.73 -59.81 15.39
CA MET A 1 78.19 -58.42 15.52
C MET A 1 77.37 -57.58 14.55
N LEU A 2 76.37 -56.85 15.06
CA LEU A 2 75.66 -55.69 14.46
C LEU A 2 74.33 -55.52 15.20
N THR A 3 74.37 -54.63 16.18
CA THR A 3 73.24 -54.14 16.98
C THR A 3 72.34 -53.23 16.14
N ARG A 4 71.04 -53.51 16.09
CA ARG A 4 70.02 -52.65 15.49
C ARG A 4 69.44 -51.71 16.56
N PHE A 5 69.59 -50.41 16.35
CA PHE A 5 68.98 -49.37 17.16
C PHE A 5 67.49 -49.20 16.79
N SER A 6 66.64 -49.15 17.81
CA SER A 6 65.22 -48.85 17.76
C SER A 6 65.01 -47.37 18.10
N PHE A 7 64.41 -46.60 17.18
CA PHE A 7 63.85 -45.28 17.48
C PHE A 7 62.36 -45.27 17.14
N ARG A 8 61.52 -45.14 18.17
CA ARG A 8 60.09 -44.81 18.08
C ARG A 8 59.95 -43.29 18.23
N PRO A 9 59.23 -42.57 17.35
CA PRO A 9 58.97 -41.15 17.53
C PRO A 9 57.81 -40.91 18.49
N ILE A 10 57.95 -39.80 19.21
CA ILE A 10 57.14 -39.25 20.28
C ILE A 10 55.81 -38.71 19.73
N ALA A 11 54.70 -39.04 20.38
CA ALA A 11 53.39 -38.45 20.12
C ALA A 11 53.30 -37.05 20.73
N LEU A 12 53.15 -36.01 19.90
CA LEU A 12 52.70 -34.68 20.32
C LEU A 12 51.17 -34.62 20.19
N LEU A 13 50.49 -34.46 21.32
CA LEU A 13 49.05 -34.21 21.41
C LEU A 13 48.84 -32.69 21.43
N CYS A 14 48.48 -32.10 20.29
CA CYS A 14 48.02 -30.71 20.21
C CYS A 14 46.52 -30.66 20.48
N LEU A 15 46.12 -30.22 21.67
CA LEU A 15 44.73 -29.85 21.98
C LEU A 15 44.45 -28.47 21.35
N ALA A 16 43.67 -28.44 20.27
CA ALA A 16 43.13 -27.21 19.71
C ALA A 16 41.84 -26.85 20.45
N ILE A 17 41.86 -25.73 21.19
CA ILE A 17 40.66 -25.10 21.75
C ILE A 17 39.97 -24.37 20.59
N ILE A 18 38.93 -24.97 20.03
CA ILE A 18 38.03 -24.30 19.08
C ILE A 18 37.01 -23.52 19.91
N ALA A 19 37.25 -22.22 20.08
CA ALA A 19 36.25 -21.30 20.60
C ALA A 19 35.19 -21.08 19.51
N THR A 20 34.02 -21.68 19.68
CA THR A 20 32.85 -21.42 18.84
C THR A 20 32.30 -20.03 19.16
N ILE A 21 32.75 -19.02 18.42
CA ILE A 21 32.10 -17.71 18.38
C ILE A 21 30.85 -17.89 17.50
N GLY A 22 29.71 -18.16 18.13
CA GLY A 22 28.42 -18.09 17.46
C GLY A 22 28.12 -16.64 17.05
N PRO A 23 27.33 -16.41 15.99
CA PRO A 23 26.91 -15.06 15.63
C PRO A 23 26.13 -14.47 16.81
N LYS A 24 26.62 -13.36 17.37
CA LYS A 24 25.81 -12.53 18.26
C LYS A 24 24.63 -12.01 17.44
N SER A 25 23.42 -12.36 17.85
CA SER A 25 22.23 -11.62 17.46
C SER A 25 22.48 -10.15 17.80
N VAL A 26 22.33 -9.27 16.81
CA VAL A 26 22.27 -7.84 17.05
C VAL A 26 20.93 -7.60 17.73
N GLU A 27 20.91 -7.62 19.06
CA GLU A 27 19.76 -7.14 19.83
C GLU A 27 19.60 -5.65 19.52
N ALA A 28 18.40 -5.25 19.12
CA ALA A 28 18.05 -3.84 18.98
C ALA A 28 18.37 -3.14 20.31
N GLU A 29 19.25 -2.14 20.26
CA GLU A 29 19.76 -1.46 21.44
C GLU A 29 18.62 -0.65 22.08
N GLU A 30 18.27 -0.95 23.35
CA GLU A 30 17.16 -0.32 24.08
C GLU A 30 17.15 1.21 23.89
N LEU A 31 15.96 1.77 23.66
CA LEU A 31 15.81 3.22 23.59
C LEU A 31 16.04 3.81 24.98
N PRO A 32 16.79 4.92 25.10
CA PRO A 32 17.05 5.52 26.40
C PRO A 32 15.73 5.96 27.05
N LEU A 33 15.67 5.82 28.37
CA LEU A 33 14.61 6.43 29.17
C LEU A 33 14.74 7.95 29.09
N VAL A 34 13.61 8.63 28.93
CA VAL A 34 13.56 10.09 29.00
C VAL A 34 13.27 10.48 30.45
N GLU A 35 14.22 11.18 31.04
CA GLU A 35 14.14 11.73 32.40
C GLU A 35 13.50 13.13 32.39
N GLY A 36 13.08 13.62 33.56
CA GLY A 36 12.50 14.98 33.69
C GLY A 36 11.13 15.15 33.04
N VAL A 37 10.42 14.06 32.75
CA VAL A 37 9.08 14.09 32.15
C VAL A 37 8.02 14.47 33.20
N GLU A 38 7.22 15.49 32.90
CA GLU A 38 6.06 15.86 33.72
C GLU A 38 4.99 14.76 33.70
N PHE A 39 4.75 14.12 34.84
CA PHE A 39 3.90 12.92 34.92
C PHE A 39 2.47 13.16 34.45
N GLN A 40 1.79 14.20 34.96
CA GLN A 40 0.37 14.41 34.70
C GLN A 40 0.04 14.55 33.21
N PRO A 41 0.68 15.44 32.42
CA PRO A 41 0.36 15.56 31.00
C PRO A 41 0.79 14.32 30.19
N PHE A 42 1.89 13.66 30.57
CA PHE A 42 2.33 12.40 29.95
C PHE A 42 1.33 11.26 30.21
N ALA A 43 0.84 11.12 31.44
CA ALA A 43 -0.17 10.15 31.82
C ALA A 43 -1.47 10.36 31.04
N SER A 44 -1.91 11.61 30.92
CA SER A 44 -3.08 11.97 30.10
C SER A 44 -2.89 11.64 28.62
N ALA A 45 -1.70 11.89 28.05
CA ALA A 45 -1.39 11.52 26.67
C ALA A 45 -1.32 10.01 26.47
N THR A 46 -0.80 9.27 27.44
CA THR A 46 -0.74 7.81 27.43
C THR A 46 -2.13 7.19 27.49
N GLY A 47 -3.06 7.73 28.28
CA GLY A 47 -4.45 7.29 28.28
C GLY A 47 -5.10 7.39 26.89
N ARG A 48 -4.96 8.54 26.22
CA ARG A 48 -5.45 8.73 24.84
C ARG A 48 -4.76 7.81 23.83
N LEU A 49 -3.49 7.49 24.03
CA LEU A 49 -2.78 6.54 23.18
C LEU A 49 -3.40 5.15 23.28
N LEU A 50 -3.69 4.66 24.50
CA LEU A 50 -4.32 3.35 24.70
C LEU A 50 -5.71 3.31 24.06
N GLU A 51 -6.53 4.35 24.26
CA GLU A 51 -7.85 4.48 23.60
C GLU A 51 -7.71 4.48 22.07
N ALA A 52 -6.70 5.18 21.53
CA ALA A 52 -6.45 5.21 20.09
C ALA A 52 -6.08 3.82 19.54
N LEU A 53 -5.22 3.08 20.24
CA LEU A 53 -4.80 1.73 19.86
C LEU A 53 -5.98 0.75 19.85
N GLU A 54 -6.86 0.82 20.86
CA GLU A 54 -8.12 0.06 20.90
C GLU A 54 -9.02 0.43 19.71
N PHE A 55 -9.23 1.73 19.47
CA PHE A 55 -10.12 2.22 18.42
C PHE A 55 -9.67 1.85 17.00
N ILE A 56 -8.37 1.83 16.73
CA ILE A 56 -7.83 1.40 15.42
C ILE A 56 -7.70 -0.13 15.31
N GLY A 57 -8.16 -0.90 16.30
CA GLY A 57 -8.09 -2.36 16.32
C GLY A 57 -6.65 -2.88 16.36
N SER A 58 -5.77 -2.21 17.10
CA SER A 58 -4.39 -2.65 17.36
C SER A 58 -4.03 -2.48 18.85
N PRO A 59 -4.82 -3.06 19.78
CA PRO A 59 -4.52 -2.97 21.21
C PRO A 59 -3.18 -3.62 21.53
N MET A 60 -2.54 -3.15 22.60
CA MET A 60 -1.42 -3.86 23.22
C MET A 60 -1.91 -5.16 23.85
N SER A 61 -0.99 -6.03 24.29
CA SER A 61 -1.36 -7.21 25.08
C SER A 61 -2.15 -6.79 26.33
N ASP A 62 -3.06 -7.66 26.80
CA ASP A 62 -3.84 -7.40 28.02
C ASP A 62 -2.93 -7.18 29.24
N GLU A 63 -1.83 -7.93 29.32
CA GLU A 63 -0.82 -7.82 30.38
C GLU A 63 -0.11 -6.47 30.37
N ASP A 64 0.37 -6.03 29.21
CA ASP A 64 1.06 -4.73 29.10
C ASP A 64 0.08 -3.57 29.29
N THR A 65 -1.15 -3.71 28.80
CA THR A 65 -2.22 -2.72 28.99
C THR A 65 -2.55 -2.57 30.47
N ALA A 66 -2.68 -3.68 31.21
CA ALA A 66 -2.89 -3.66 32.66
C ALA A 66 -1.69 -3.01 33.37
N THR A 67 -0.47 -3.38 33.00
CA THR A 67 0.78 -2.82 33.56
C THR A 67 0.83 -1.29 33.40
N VAL A 68 0.51 -0.77 32.21
CA VAL A 68 0.46 0.69 31.98
C VAL A 68 -0.66 1.33 32.80
N LYS A 69 -1.87 0.74 32.83
CA LYS A 69 -3.01 1.27 33.60
C LYS A 69 -2.73 1.32 35.11
N GLU A 70 -2.05 0.32 35.66
CA GLU A 70 -1.61 0.30 37.06
C GLU A 70 -0.54 1.37 37.33
N ALA A 71 0.46 1.48 36.45
CA ALA A 71 1.51 2.50 36.57
C ALA A 71 0.94 3.93 36.53
N LEU A 72 -0.08 4.20 35.71
CA LEU A 72 -0.76 5.50 35.66
C LEU A 72 -1.42 5.91 36.99
N GLN A 73 -1.66 4.96 37.90
CA GLN A 73 -2.25 5.20 39.23
C GLN A 73 -1.22 5.13 40.36
N ASN A 74 0.05 4.83 40.07
CA ASN A 74 1.09 4.63 41.07
C ASN A 74 1.48 5.98 41.72
N PRO A 75 1.45 6.11 43.07
CA PRO A 75 1.82 7.35 43.76
C PRO A 75 3.31 7.71 43.61
N LYS A 76 4.16 6.75 43.24
CA LYS A 76 5.58 6.98 42.98
C LYS A 76 5.81 7.29 41.51
N LEU A 77 5.79 8.58 41.19
CA LEU A 77 5.73 9.08 39.81
C LEU A 77 6.94 8.69 38.95
N GLU A 78 8.15 8.67 39.53
CA GLU A 78 9.37 8.27 38.80
C GLU A 78 9.35 6.78 38.42
N GLU A 79 9.01 5.90 39.36
CA GLU A 79 8.81 4.47 39.11
C GLU A 79 7.70 4.22 38.07
N ALA A 80 6.63 5.02 38.12
CA ALA A 80 5.53 4.98 37.17
C ALA A 80 5.98 5.36 35.74
N LEU A 81 6.72 6.46 35.58
CA LEU A 81 7.25 6.91 34.29
C LEU A 81 8.17 5.85 33.66
N GLU A 82 9.08 5.29 34.45
CA GLU A 82 9.98 4.23 33.99
C GLU A 82 9.20 3.00 33.53
N THR A 83 8.21 2.57 34.32
CA THR A 83 7.37 1.40 34.00
C THR A 83 6.58 1.60 32.71
N ILE A 84 5.95 2.77 32.54
CA ILE A 84 5.19 3.09 31.33
C ILE A 84 6.11 3.10 30.12
N GLN A 85 7.27 3.77 30.20
CA GLN A 85 8.22 3.83 29.07
C GLN A 85 8.71 2.43 28.67
N LYS A 86 9.20 1.63 29.62
CA LYS A 86 9.66 0.26 29.32
C LYS A 86 8.58 -0.61 28.70
N THR A 87 7.33 -0.44 29.14
CA THR A 87 6.21 -1.24 28.62
C THR A 87 5.83 -0.81 27.20
N LEU A 88 5.74 0.50 26.94
CA LEU A 88 5.44 1.03 25.61
C LEU A 88 6.59 0.80 24.61
N ASP A 89 7.85 0.87 25.06
CA ASP A 89 9.04 0.72 24.22
C ASP A 89 9.12 -0.66 23.54
N LYS A 90 8.48 -1.70 24.10
CA LYS A 90 8.29 -3.01 23.45
C LYS A 90 7.57 -2.92 22.10
N TYR A 91 6.71 -1.91 21.94
CA TYR A 91 5.89 -1.68 20.74
C TYR A 91 6.44 -0.56 19.86
N VAL A 92 7.57 0.05 20.23
CA VAL A 92 8.18 1.14 19.49
C VAL A 92 8.98 0.61 18.31
N LEU A 93 8.58 1.00 17.10
CA LEU A 93 9.32 0.72 15.88
C LEU A 93 10.52 1.66 15.73
N ILE A 94 10.33 2.95 16.03
CA ILE A 94 11.35 4.00 15.89
C ILE A 94 11.29 4.97 17.08
N GLY A 95 12.43 5.25 17.69
CA GLY A 95 12.61 6.39 18.59
C GLY A 95 13.03 7.62 17.79
N VAL A 96 12.33 8.73 17.99
CA VAL A 96 12.59 10.04 17.39
C VAL A 96 13.06 10.98 18.49
N GLN A 97 14.25 11.55 18.33
CA GLN A 97 14.77 12.60 19.17
C GLN A 97 14.76 13.92 18.38
N ILE A 98 14.13 14.94 18.96
CA ILE A 98 14.12 16.30 18.44
C ILE A 98 14.93 17.14 19.42
N ASN A 99 16.14 17.53 19.00
CA ASN A 99 17.04 18.29 19.86
C ASN A 99 16.55 19.76 20.04
N PRO A 100 17.17 20.57 20.91
CA PRO A 100 16.78 21.97 21.13
C PRO A 100 16.79 22.85 19.86
N GLU A 101 17.61 22.55 18.85
CA GLU A 101 17.62 23.23 17.54
C GLU A 101 16.59 22.68 16.53
N SER A 102 15.63 21.86 17.00
CA SER A 102 14.61 21.20 16.18
C SER A 102 15.18 20.29 15.08
N ARG A 103 16.37 19.72 15.30
CA ARG A 103 16.96 18.69 14.45
C ARG A 103 16.47 17.31 14.87
N VAL A 104 16.07 16.52 13.88
CA VAL A 104 15.51 15.19 14.08
C VAL A 104 16.58 14.12 13.89
N LYS A 105 16.74 13.29 14.92
CA LYS A 105 17.51 12.05 14.89
C LYS A 105 16.57 10.88 15.14
N VAL A 106 16.77 9.78 14.43
CA VAL A 106 15.96 8.57 14.59
C VAL A 106 16.83 7.39 14.99
N LYS A 107 16.25 6.44 15.71
CA LYS A 107 16.88 5.18 16.12
C LYS A 107 15.84 4.06 16.02
N GLU A 108 16.29 2.89 15.55
CA GLU A 108 15.45 1.69 15.54
C GLU A 108 15.03 1.30 16.96
N GLY A 109 13.74 1.02 17.15
CA GLY A 109 13.16 0.56 18.41
C GLY A 109 13.03 -0.97 18.50
N MET A 110 12.42 -1.47 19.57
CA MET A 110 12.40 -2.90 19.90
C MET A 110 11.22 -3.68 19.29
N ALA A 111 10.24 -3.01 18.69
CA ALA A 111 9.07 -3.69 18.13
C ALA A 111 9.46 -4.78 17.13
N SER A 112 8.72 -5.89 17.10
CA SER A 112 8.88 -6.95 16.11
C SER A 112 8.77 -6.39 14.69
N LYS A 113 9.75 -6.69 13.82
CA LYS A 113 9.79 -6.19 12.43
C LYS A 113 8.96 -7.07 11.50
N GLU A 114 7.68 -7.22 11.83
CA GLU A 114 6.72 -8.01 11.05
C GLU A 114 5.69 -7.10 10.39
N LEU A 115 5.48 -7.27 9.08
CA LEU A 115 4.41 -6.62 8.32
C LEU A 115 3.43 -7.69 7.82
N MET A 116 2.27 -7.24 7.32
CA MET A 116 1.29 -8.09 6.67
C MET A 116 1.24 -7.73 5.19
N GLU A 117 1.43 -8.70 4.30
CA GLU A 117 1.20 -8.48 2.87
C GLU A 117 -0.27 -8.09 2.64
N ARG A 118 -0.48 -7.06 1.82
CA ARG A 118 -1.77 -6.42 1.58
C ARG A 118 -2.51 -5.96 2.84
N GLY A 119 -1.85 -5.83 3.98
CA GLY A 119 -2.47 -5.43 5.25
C GLY A 119 -1.73 -4.32 5.97
N TRP A 120 -2.43 -3.70 6.90
CA TRP A 120 -1.90 -2.64 7.76
C TRP A 120 -1.40 -3.21 9.09
N LYS A 121 -0.22 -2.77 9.52
CA LYS A 121 0.32 -3.05 10.86
C LYS A 121 0.62 -1.76 11.59
N SER A 122 0.17 -1.67 12.84
CA SER A 122 0.39 -0.49 13.70
C SER A 122 1.60 -0.69 14.60
N PHE A 123 2.38 0.38 14.80
CA PHE A 123 3.51 0.45 15.72
C PHE A 123 3.51 1.77 16.49
N LEU A 124 4.31 1.83 17.54
CA LEU A 124 4.57 3.08 18.25
C LEU A 124 5.83 3.80 17.73
N VAL A 125 5.81 5.12 17.88
CA VAL A 125 6.96 6.00 17.70
C VAL A 125 7.16 6.75 19.02
N LYS A 126 8.32 6.55 19.66
CA LYS A 126 8.70 7.27 20.89
C LYS A 126 9.27 8.63 20.49
N VAL A 127 8.68 9.74 20.93
CA VAL A 127 9.14 11.09 20.58
C VAL A 127 9.72 11.78 21.81
N HIS A 128 11.04 11.92 21.85
CA HIS A 128 11.77 12.74 22.81
C HIS A 128 11.95 14.15 22.22
N ASN A 129 11.19 15.12 22.72
CA ASN A 129 11.02 16.44 22.12
C ASN A 129 11.60 17.54 23.01
N GLU A 130 12.93 17.70 22.97
CA GLU A 130 13.66 18.67 23.79
C GLU A 130 13.38 20.13 23.36
N ALA A 131 13.04 20.34 22.09
CA ALA A 131 12.67 21.66 21.56
C ALA A 131 11.22 22.09 21.87
N GLY A 132 10.38 21.22 22.43
CA GLY A 132 8.97 21.53 22.67
C GLY A 132 8.18 21.81 21.37
N VAL A 133 8.56 21.14 20.28
CA VAL A 133 7.93 21.29 18.96
C VAL A 133 6.45 20.94 19.00
N THR A 134 5.62 21.76 18.35
CA THR A 134 4.17 21.57 18.20
C THR A 134 3.74 21.41 16.73
N ALA A 135 4.70 21.19 15.83
CA ALA A 135 4.45 20.89 14.43
C ALA A 135 3.99 19.43 14.22
N LYS A 136 3.63 19.07 12.99
CA LYS A 136 3.39 17.67 12.61
C LYS A 136 4.72 16.91 12.58
N LEU A 137 4.71 15.69 13.11
CA LEU A 137 5.78 14.72 12.89
C LEU A 137 5.48 13.97 11.60
N GLU A 138 6.22 14.28 10.53
CA GLU A 138 6.03 13.72 9.19
C GLU A 138 6.99 12.56 8.95
N PRO A 139 6.50 11.33 8.67
CA PRO A 139 7.36 10.24 8.24
C PRO A 139 7.77 10.44 6.78
N GLU A 140 8.96 9.96 6.43
CA GLU A 140 9.46 9.96 5.06
C GLU A 140 10.14 8.62 4.75
N SER A 141 9.95 8.11 3.53
CA SER A 141 10.62 6.90 3.07
C SER A 141 10.73 6.90 1.54
N PRO A 142 11.88 6.53 0.96
CA PRO A 142 11.97 6.26 -0.47
C PRO A 142 11.05 5.10 -0.89
N ASN A 143 10.79 4.16 0.01
CA ASN A 143 9.94 2.99 -0.23
C ASN A 143 8.44 3.32 -0.19
N SER A 144 8.05 4.51 0.29
CA SER A 144 6.66 4.96 0.33
C SER A 144 6.31 6.03 -0.70
N LYS A 145 7.23 6.32 -1.62
CA LYS A 145 6.96 7.23 -2.75
C LYS A 145 5.82 6.69 -3.62
N PRO A 146 5.02 7.56 -4.25
CA PRO A 146 3.94 7.14 -5.15
C PRO A 146 4.45 6.17 -6.22
N MET A 147 3.75 5.07 -6.47
CA MET A 147 4.11 4.12 -7.55
C MET A 147 3.73 4.63 -8.93
N LEU A 148 2.76 5.54 -8.97
CA LEU A 148 2.18 6.11 -10.18
C LEU A 148 2.38 7.61 -10.14
N ILE A 149 2.63 8.20 -11.30
CA ILE A 149 2.60 9.66 -11.46
C ILE A 149 1.32 9.98 -12.20
N ARG A 150 0.44 10.76 -11.56
CA ARG A 150 -0.82 11.17 -12.16
C ARG A 150 -0.54 11.95 -13.44
N SER A 151 -1.40 11.75 -14.44
CA SER A 151 -1.27 12.41 -15.72
C SER A 151 -1.14 13.93 -15.59
N THR A 152 -0.12 14.47 -16.26
CA THR A 152 0.10 15.91 -16.43
C THR A 152 -0.71 16.49 -17.60
N GLY A 153 -1.35 15.62 -18.40
CA GLY A 153 -2.10 16.01 -19.59
C GLY A 153 -1.24 16.22 -20.82
N LYS A 154 0.07 15.93 -20.75
CA LYS A 154 0.98 16.05 -21.89
C LYS A 154 0.73 14.94 -22.92
N PRO A 155 0.91 15.23 -24.22
CA PRO A 155 0.86 14.22 -25.28
C PRO A 155 1.96 13.17 -25.21
N ASP A 156 3.16 13.59 -24.82
CA ASP A 156 4.32 12.72 -24.62
C ASP A 156 4.97 13.03 -23.27
N PRO A 157 4.46 12.47 -22.16
CA PRO A 157 5.07 12.65 -20.85
C PRO A 157 6.29 11.74 -20.68
N ASP A 158 7.32 12.24 -20.00
CA ASP A 158 8.48 11.44 -19.61
C ASP A 158 8.05 10.30 -18.65
N VAL A 159 8.51 9.08 -18.92
CA VAL A 159 8.28 7.94 -18.01
C VAL A 159 9.28 8.03 -16.85
N GLU A 160 8.90 8.77 -15.80
CA GLU A 160 9.79 9.09 -14.67
C GLU A 160 9.87 7.99 -13.60
N VAL A 161 9.11 6.88 -13.71
CA VAL A 161 9.16 5.77 -12.76
C VAL A 161 9.61 4.49 -13.46
N ALA A 162 10.87 4.11 -13.24
CA ALA A 162 11.42 2.89 -13.80
C ALA A 162 10.84 1.63 -13.10
N PRO A 163 10.73 0.47 -13.78
CA PRO A 163 10.14 -0.75 -13.20
C PRO A 163 10.80 -1.22 -11.89
N ASN A 164 12.11 -1.05 -11.75
CA ASN A 164 12.83 -1.37 -10.52
C ASN A 164 12.46 -0.43 -9.35
N GLU A 165 12.09 0.82 -9.62
CA GLU A 165 11.58 1.71 -8.58
C GLU A 165 10.18 1.32 -8.13
N VAL A 166 9.33 0.81 -9.04
CA VAL A 166 8.01 0.26 -8.69
C VAL A 166 8.15 -0.89 -7.69
N LEU A 167 9.15 -1.77 -7.89
CA LEU A 167 9.46 -2.85 -6.94
C LEU A 167 9.87 -2.29 -5.56
N ASN A 168 10.70 -1.26 -5.53
CA ASN A 168 11.19 -0.66 -4.28
C ASN A 168 10.12 0.16 -3.53
N ARG A 169 9.07 0.64 -4.20
CA ARG A 169 7.97 1.46 -3.64
C ARG A 169 6.82 0.58 -3.07
N PHE A 170 7.17 -0.43 -2.26
CA PHE A 170 6.22 -1.43 -1.73
C PHE A 170 5.45 -0.98 -0.48
N LEU A 171 5.94 0.04 0.23
CA LEU A 171 5.49 0.40 1.58
C LEU A 171 4.50 1.56 1.51
N GLU A 172 3.46 1.59 2.32
CA GLU A 172 2.68 2.82 2.60
C GLU A 172 2.76 3.14 4.10
N ILE A 173 2.85 4.44 4.42
CA ILE A 173 3.09 4.93 5.78
C ILE A 173 2.05 5.96 6.13
N GLU A 174 1.36 5.76 7.25
CA GLU A 174 0.41 6.72 7.80
C GLU A 174 0.66 6.98 9.29
N MET A 175 0.46 8.22 9.72
CA MET A 175 0.45 8.57 11.14
C MET A 175 -0.99 8.74 11.59
N VAL A 176 -1.36 8.14 12.72
CA VAL A 176 -2.71 8.33 13.29
C VAL A 176 -2.83 9.76 13.84
N ARG A 177 -3.58 10.60 13.13
CA ARG A 177 -3.71 12.05 13.39
C ARG A 177 -5.16 12.50 13.63
N ARG A 178 -6.02 11.56 13.98
CA ARG A 178 -7.45 11.76 14.26
C ARG A 178 -7.75 11.47 15.74
N PRO A 179 -8.83 12.02 16.32
CA PRO A 179 -9.21 11.74 17.70
C PRO A 179 -9.22 10.24 18.02
N PRO A 180 -8.74 9.82 19.21
CA PRO A 180 -8.34 10.67 20.35
C PRO A 180 -6.90 11.23 20.25
N MET A 181 -6.15 10.93 19.19
CA MET A 181 -4.82 11.51 18.95
C MET A 181 -4.91 12.94 18.41
N LYS A 182 -3.87 13.75 18.72
CA LYS A 182 -3.71 15.09 18.13
C LYS A 182 -3.02 14.98 16.77
N SER A 183 -3.36 15.88 15.86
CA SER A 183 -2.72 15.95 14.54
C SER A 183 -1.27 16.46 14.58
N THR A 184 -0.92 17.26 15.59
CA THR A 184 0.42 17.82 15.81
C THR A 184 0.99 17.43 17.16
N LEU A 185 2.32 17.49 17.29
CA LEU A 185 3.00 17.25 18.56
C LEU A 185 2.49 18.22 19.63
N SER A 186 2.51 17.76 20.87
CA SER A 186 1.95 18.48 22.02
C SER A 186 2.92 19.49 22.64
N GLY A 187 4.21 19.40 22.29
CA GLY A 187 5.29 20.14 22.95
C GLY A 187 5.77 19.51 24.25
N LEU A 188 5.20 18.37 24.66
CA LEU A 188 5.69 17.61 25.82
C LEU A 188 7.08 17.04 25.55
N LEU A 189 7.91 16.98 26.59
CA LEU A 189 9.26 16.39 26.52
C LEU A 189 9.24 14.94 26.00
N LEU A 190 8.20 14.18 26.38
CA LEU A 190 7.98 12.83 25.89
C LEU A 190 6.51 12.66 25.49
N GLU A 191 6.29 12.13 24.29
CA GLU A 191 5.00 11.59 23.87
C GLU A 191 5.18 10.39 22.92
N TYR A 192 4.18 9.52 22.85
CA TYR A 192 4.15 8.40 21.91
C TYR A 192 3.15 8.66 20.79
N ARG A 193 3.50 8.24 19.59
CA ARG A 193 2.63 8.33 18.40
C ARG A 193 2.41 6.96 17.80
N ILE A 194 1.35 6.83 17.01
CA ILE A 194 1.04 5.61 16.29
C ILE A 194 1.36 5.83 14.82
N ILE A 195 2.17 4.93 14.27
CA ILE A 195 2.48 4.82 12.84
C ILE A 195 1.86 3.51 12.33
N GLN A 196 1.24 3.56 11.15
CA GLN A 196 0.71 2.40 10.46
C GLN A 196 1.50 2.19 9.18
N LEU A 197 1.91 0.94 8.96
CA LEU A 197 2.67 0.52 7.79
C LEU A 197 1.86 -0.52 7.02
N TYR A 198 1.71 -0.31 5.73
CA TYR A 198 1.14 -1.29 4.80
C TYR A 198 2.22 -1.84 3.88
N SER A 199 2.25 -3.15 3.68
CA SER A 199 3.13 -3.78 2.69
C SER A 199 2.34 -4.27 1.49
N ARG A 200 2.72 -3.85 0.29
CA ARG A 200 2.18 -4.42 -0.96
C ARG A 200 2.61 -5.88 -1.15
N ASP A 201 3.83 -6.21 -0.71
CA ASP A 201 4.50 -7.47 -1.03
C ASP A 201 4.85 -8.29 0.21
N GLU A 202 4.89 -9.62 0.06
CA GLU A 202 5.39 -10.57 1.07
C GLU A 202 6.92 -10.70 1.14
N GLY A 203 7.40 -11.36 2.21
CA GLY A 203 8.79 -11.77 2.38
C GLY A 203 9.68 -10.72 3.04
N LYS A 204 11.00 -10.90 2.93
CA LYS A 204 11.98 -9.95 3.47
C LYS A 204 11.96 -8.65 2.68
N ARG A 205 11.75 -7.52 3.35
CA ARG A 205 11.71 -6.18 2.75
C ARG A 205 12.41 -5.19 3.65
N GLU A 206 13.41 -4.50 3.12
CA GLU A 206 14.05 -3.40 3.84
C GLU A 206 13.36 -2.08 3.48
N ALA A 207 13.00 -1.30 4.51
CA ALA A 207 12.52 0.05 4.32
C ALA A 207 13.41 1.04 5.05
N ILE A 208 13.74 2.14 4.38
CA ILE A 208 14.40 3.29 4.99
C ILE A 208 13.30 4.21 5.50
N ILE A 209 13.20 4.41 6.81
CA ILE A 209 12.17 5.26 7.42
C ILE A 209 12.84 6.39 8.17
N GLY A 210 12.47 7.62 7.83
CA GLY A 210 12.88 8.81 8.52
C GLY A 210 11.71 9.66 9.00
N PHE A 211 12.05 10.73 9.72
CA PHE A 211 11.08 11.71 10.21
C PHE A 211 11.60 13.13 10.09
N ASN A 212 10.68 14.07 9.88
CA ASN A 212 10.93 15.50 9.96
C ASN A 212 9.79 16.22 10.68
N VAL A 213 10.04 17.45 11.14
CA VAL A 213 9.02 18.31 11.80
C VAL A 213 8.87 19.66 11.07
N GLY A 214 9.15 19.68 9.76
CA GLY A 214 9.17 20.87 8.91
C GLY A 214 10.46 21.01 8.09
N GLN A 215 10.51 22.00 7.21
CA GLN A 215 11.68 22.22 6.35
C GLN A 215 12.94 22.57 7.15
N GLY A 216 14.08 21.99 6.75
CA GLY A 216 15.38 22.25 7.38
C GLY A 216 15.59 21.60 8.75
N THR A 217 14.70 20.67 9.15
CA THR A 217 14.78 19.94 10.44
C THR A 217 15.63 18.67 10.38
N GLN A 218 16.20 18.36 9.21
CA GLN A 218 17.08 17.21 9.02
C GLN A 218 18.41 17.42 9.74
N ASP A 219 18.83 16.42 10.53
CA ASP A 219 20.15 16.42 11.16
C ASP A 219 21.26 16.38 10.09
N LEU A 220 22.36 17.08 10.37
CA LEU A 220 23.51 17.13 9.49
C LEU A 220 24.22 15.75 9.53
N GLY A 221 24.05 14.96 8.46
CA GLY A 221 24.73 13.67 8.30
C GLY A 221 23.84 12.44 8.22
N PHE A 222 22.63 12.55 7.65
CA PHE A 222 21.72 11.41 7.36
C PHE A 222 21.30 10.58 8.59
N ARG A 223 21.16 11.24 9.75
CA ARG A 223 20.74 10.58 11.01
C ARG A 223 19.24 10.64 11.28
N ASN A 224 18.48 11.23 10.36
CA ASN A 224 17.03 11.34 10.43
C ASN A 224 16.32 10.14 9.81
N GLU A 225 17.06 9.16 9.28
CA GLU A 225 16.51 7.92 8.70
C GLU A 225 17.21 6.67 9.26
N VAL A 226 16.47 5.56 9.32
CA VAL A 226 16.97 4.23 9.70
C VAL A 226 16.52 3.18 8.68
N PRO A 227 17.43 2.33 8.17
CA PRO A 227 17.05 1.13 7.44
C PRO A 227 16.52 0.07 8.42
N ILE A 228 15.35 -0.48 8.15
CA ILE A 228 14.73 -1.53 8.96
C ILE A 228 14.37 -2.70 8.05
N LEU A 229 14.90 -3.89 8.36
CA LEU A 229 14.57 -5.12 7.66
C LEU A 229 13.31 -5.76 8.26
N PHE A 230 12.22 -5.72 7.51
CA PHE A 230 10.95 -6.35 7.86
C PHE A 230 10.82 -7.77 7.28
N THR A 231 9.96 -8.55 7.92
CA THR A 231 9.39 -9.78 7.39
C THR A 231 7.91 -9.53 7.14
N ALA A 232 7.49 -9.37 5.90
CA ALA A 232 6.08 -9.31 5.53
C ALA A 232 5.54 -10.75 5.44
N VAL A 233 4.60 -11.11 6.30
CA VAL A 233 3.93 -12.41 6.24
C VAL A 233 2.96 -12.46 5.05
N PRO A 234 2.80 -13.61 4.38
CA PRO A 234 1.91 -13.74 3.22
C PRO A 234 0.45 -13.45 3.57
N ALA A 235 -0.24 -12.83 2.63
CA ALA A 235 -1.69 -12.75 2.64
C ALA A 235 -2.32 -14.10 2.22
N VAL A 236 -3.65 -14.19 2.33
CA VAL A 236 -4.41 -15.31 1.80
C VAL A 236 -4.71 -15.08 0.33
N GLU A 237 -4.43 -16.06 -0.52
CA GLU A 237 -4.88 -16.06 -1.92
C GLU A 237 -6.37 -16.44 -1.97
N VAL A 238 -7.23 -15.44 -2.13
CA VAL A 238 -8.69 -15.63 -2.16
C VAL A 238 -9.16 -15.73 -3.60
N THR A 239 -9.45 -16.96 -4.05
CA THR A 239 -9.95 -17.26 -5.40
C THR A 239 -11.46 -17.01 -5.49
N PHE A 240 -11.89 -16.33 -6.55
CA PHE A 240 -13.29 -16.01 -6.79
C PHE A 240 -13.89 -16.95 -7.84
N LYS A 241 -14.95 -17.65 -7.48
CA LYS A 241 -15.84 -18.34 -8.42
C LYS A 241 -16.99 -17.42 -8.76
N VAL A 242 -17.08 -16.99 -10.01
CA VAL A 242 -17.99 -15.93 -10.45
C VAL A 242 -18.94 -16.48 -11.48
N LYS A 243 -20.22 -16.61 -11.10
CA LYS A 243 -21.26 -17.20 -11.95
C LYS A 243 -22.25 -16.13 -12.39
N ASP A 244 -22.60 -16.14 -13.67
CA ASP A 244 -23.66 -15.30 -14.21
C ASP A 244 -25.06 -15.79 -13.83
N PHE A 245 -26.09 -15.05 -14.26
CA PHE A 245 -27.50 -15.41 -14.13
C PHE A 245 -27.86 -16.77 -14.75
N ASP A 246 -27.10 -17.24 -15.74
CA ASP A 246 -27.28 -18.55 -16.39
C ASP A 246 -26.29 -19.62 -15.89
N GLY A 247 -25.45 -19.28 -14.90
CA GLY A 247 -24.43 -20.15 -14.34
C GLY A 247 -23.11 -20.20 -15.11
N SER A 248 -22.98 -19.47 -16.23
CA SER A 248 -21.71 -19.38 -16.96
C SER A 248 -20.65 -18.59 -16.18
N PRO A 249 -19.35 -18.87 -16.38
CA PRO A 249 -18.28 -18.14 -15.72
C PRO A 249 -18.09 -16.75 -16.34
N VAL A 250 -17.99 -15.70 -15.53
CA VAL A 250 -17.87 -14.31 -16.03
C VAL A 250 -16.86 -13.46 -15.27
N MET A 251 -16.66 -12.23 -15.76
CA MET A 251 -16.01 -11.15 -15.03
C MET A 251 -17.03 -10.28 -14.30
N ALA A 252 -16.70 -9.85 -13.09
CA ALA A 252 -17.53 -8.97 -12.28
C ALA A 252 -16.69 -7.88 -11.60
N GLU A 253 -17.40 -6.86 -11.15
CA GLU A 253 -16.92 -5.78 -10.31
C GLU A 253 -16.96 -6.22 -8.83
N PHE A 254 -15.88 -5.93 -8.09
CA PHE A 254 -15.78 -6.18 -6.65
C PHE A 254 -15.24 -4.96 -5.92
N ARG A 255 -15.94 -4.50 -4.88
CA ARG A 255 -15.45 -3.52 -3.91
C ARG A 255 -15.34 -4.19 -2.54
N ILE A 256 -14.13 -4.25 -2.02
CA ILE A 256 -13.80 -4.98 -0.78
C ILE A 256 -13.33 -3.97 0.26
N THR A 257 -13.98 -3.93 1.42
CA THR A 257 -13.63 -3.03 2.52
C THR A 257 -13.58 -3.74 3.86
N ASP A 258 -12.67 -3.32 4.74
CA ASP A 258 -12.69 -3.73 6.15
C ASP A 258 -13.65 -2.86 6.99
N ASP A 259 -13.77 -3.17 8.28
CA ASP A 259 -14.58 -2.46 9.27
C ASP A 259 -14.13 -0.99 9.49
N LYS A 260 -12.90 -0.65 9.10
CA LYS A 260 -12.30 0.69 9.19
C LYS A 260 -12.49 1.50 7.90
N GLY A 261 -13.08 0.90 6.86
CA GLY A 261 -13.31 1.53 5.56
C GLY A 261 -12.08 1.57 4.66
N HIS A 262 -11.02 0.81 4.96
CA HIS A 262 -9.92 0.64 4.02
C HIS A 262 -10.40 -0.20 2.83
N VAL A 263 -9.98 0.18 1.63
CA VAL A 263 -10.31 -0.51 0.39
C VAL A 263 -9.18 -1.48 0.03
N TYR A 264 -9.54 -2.70 -0.37
CA TYR A 264 -8.59 -3.75 -0.75
C TYR A 264 -8.69 -4.09 -2.25
N PRO A 265 -7.56 -4.21 -2.97
CA PRO A 265 -6.20 -3.88 -2.52
C PRO A 265 -6.06 -2.36 -2.30
N ALA A 266 -5.11 -1.94 -1.45
CA ALA A 266 -4.91 -0.53 -1.14
C ALA A 266 -4.66 0.30 -2.39
N ARG A 267 -5.52 1.30 -2.64
CA ARG A 267 -5.53 2.11 -3.86
C ARG A 267 -4.17 2.68 -4.23
N ALA A 268 -3.46 3.24 -3.25
CA ALA A 268 -2.17 3.88 -3.47
C ALA A 268 -1.05 2.91 -3.89
N ARG A 269 -1.28 1.60 -3.78
CA ARG A 269 -0.32 0.53 -4.15
C ARG A 269 -0.84 -0.38 -5.26
N ARG A 270 -1.92 0.02 -5.94
CA ARG A 270 -2.43 -0.68 -7.12
C ARG A 270 -1.56 -0.39 -8.35
N LEU A 271 -1.49 -1.38 -9.23
CA LEU A 271 -0.98 -1.30 -10.59
C LEU A 271 -2.02 -1.96 -11.49
N ALA A 272 -1.94 -1.71 -12.80
CA ALA A 272 -2.70 -2.46 -13.79
C ALA A 272 -2.68 -3.98 -13.47
N PRO A 273 -3.85 -4.65 -13.49
CA PRO A 273 -5.13 -4.16 -14.01
C PRO A 273 -6.00 -3.41 -12.99
N ASP A 274 -5.55 -3.21 -11.74
CA ASP A 274 -6.33 -2.54 -10.70
C ASP A 274 -5.98 -1.04 -10.68
N PHE A 275 -6.98 -0.16 -10.83
CA PHE A 275 -6.72 1.28 -10.90
C PHE A 275 -6.82 1.96 -9.54
N PHE A 276 -5.90 2.88 -9.26
CA PHE A 276 -5.79 3.58 -7.98
C PHE A 276 -6.95 4.55 -7.71
N PHE A 277 -7.64 5.02 -8.77
CA PHE A 277 -8.72 5.99 -8.67
C PHE A 277 -10.11 5.34 -8.56
N HIS A 278 -10.18 4.01 -8.62
CA HIS A 278 -11.39 3.24 -8.38
C HIS A 278 -11.35 2.60 -7.00
N ASP A 279 -12.52 2.44 -6.37
CA ASP A 279 -12.63 1.62 -5.18
C ASP A 279 -12.71 0.14 -5.57
N GLN A 280 -13.44 -0.15 -6.65
CA GLN A 280 -13.62 -1.48 -7.18
C GLN A 280 -12.39 -2.03 -7.91
N VAL A 281 -12.37 -3.34 -8.08
CA VAL A 281 -11.48 -4.11 -8.95
C VAL A 281 -12.31 -5.10 -9.78
N TYR A 282 -11.77 -5.58 -10.90
CA TYR A 282 -12.46 -6.57 -11.73
C TYR A 282 -11.77 -7.91 -11.64
N ARG A 283 -12.54 -8.97 -11.44
CA ARG A 283 -12.04 -10.36 -11.41
C ARG A 283 -12.94 -11.24 -12.25
N LYS A 284 -12.34 -12.11 -13.07
CA LYS A 284 -13.05 -13.21 -13.73
C LYS A 284 -13.07 -14.44 -12.84
N ASP A 285 -13.98 -15.36 -13.15
CA ASP A 285 -14.00 -16.70 -12.57
C ASP A 285 -12.59 -17.33 -12.55
N GLY A 286 -12.21 -17.84 -11.37
CA GLY A 286 -10.93 -18.48 -11.11
C GLY A 286 -9.76 -17.52 -10.86
N GLU A 287 -9.93 -16.20 -10.98
CA GLU A 287 -8.92 -15.25 -10.52
C GLU A 287 -9.00 -15.02 -9.01
N HIS A 288 -7.91 -14.48 -8.45
CA HIS A 288 -7.78 -14.26 -7.03
C HIS A 288 -7.49 -12.80 -6.66
N ILE A 289 -7.63 -12.54 -5.37
CA ILE A 289 -7.11 -11.35 -4.70
C ILE A 289 -6.39 -11.77 -3.42
N LEU A 290 -5.35 -11.03 -3.07
CA LEU A 290 -4.64 -11.23 -1.82
C LEU A 290 -5.31 -10.42 -0.70
N LEU A 291 -5.79 -11.10 0.34
CA LEU A 291 -6.41 -10.48 1.51
C LEU A 291 -5.74 -10.98 2.79
N PRO A 292 -5.37 -10.10 3.73
CA PRO A 292 -5.02 -10.53 5.08
C PRO A 292 -6.16 -11.31 5.74
N PRO A 293 -5.87 -12.23 6.67
CA PRO A 293 -6.91 -12.83 7.51
C PRO A 293 -7.71 -11.75 8.26
N GLY A 294 -9.03 -11.93 8.32
CA GLY A 294 -9.94 -10.98 8.96
C GLY A 294 -11.30 -10.85 8.26
N GLU A 295 -12.15 -9.99 8.82
CA GLU A 295 -13.50 -9.74 8.33
C GLU A 295 -13.53 -8.63 7.27
N TYR A 296 -14.26 -8.85 6.18
CA TYR A 296 -14.45 -7.87 5.11
C TYR A 296 -15.91 -7.81 4.67
N THR A 297 -16.29 -6.65 4.15
CA THR A 297 -17.51 -6.47 3.36
C THR A 297 -17.14 -6.45 1.88
N VAL A 298 -17.78 -7.31 1.09
CA VAL A 298 -17.66 -7.37 -0.36
C VAL A 298 -18.96 -6.92 -1.00
N GLU A 299 -18.91 -5.82 -1.75
CA GLU A 299 -19.95 -5.45 -2.71
C GLU A 299 -19.55 -5.97 -4.09
N TYR A 300 -20.49 -6.57 -4.82
CA TYR A 300 -20.23 -7.12 -6.15
C TYR A 300 -21.42 -6.93 -7.09
N THR A 301 -21.11 -6.70 -8.36
CA THR A 301 -22.09 -6.51 -9.46
C THR A 301 -21.41 -6.72 -10.82
N ARG A 302 -22.17 -6.57 -11.90
CA ARG A 302 -21.65 -6.61 -13.28
C ARG A 302 -22.28 -5.52 -14.15
N GLY A 303 -22.21 -4.27 -13.69
CA GLY A 303 -22.77 -3.12 -14.39
C GLY A 303 -24.28 -2.90 -14.20
N PRO A 304 -24.92 -2.08 -15.06
CA PRO A 304 -26.25 -1.51 -14.82
C PRO A 304 -27.40 -2.53 -14.92
N GLU A 305 -27.20 -3.65 -15.62
CA GLU A 305 -28.20 -4.72 -15.80
C GLU A 305 -28.26 -5.69 -14.61
N TYR A 306 -27.40 -5.50 -13.62
CA TYR A 306 -27.25 -6.37 -12.45
C TYR A 306 -27.52 -5.64 -11.14
N LEU A 307 -28.07 -6.38 -10.18
CA LEU A 307 -28.24 -5.88 -8.82
C LEU A 307 -26.90 -5.92 -8.09
N LYS A 308 -26.55 -4.81 -7.44
CA LYS A 308 -25.43 -4.78 -6.50
C LYS A 308 -25.79 -5.58 -5.26
N LYS A 309 -24.98 -6.61 -4.98
CA LYS A 309 -25.10 -7.46 -3.79
C LYS A 309 -23.97 -7.15 -2.82
N THR A 310 -24.25 -7.34 -1.53
CA THR A 310 -23.28 -7.12 -0.45
C THR A 310 -23.20 -8.38 0.41
N ARG A 311 -21.99 -8.80 0.76
CA ARG A 311 -21.73 -9.97 1.60
C ARG A 311 -20.60 -9.68 2.57
N THR A 312 -20.80 -10.03 3.84
CA THR A 312 -19.69 -10.12 4.81
C THR A 312 -18.99 -11.46 4.67
N ILE A 313 -17.67 -11.44 4.66
CA ILE A 313 -16.80 -12.63 4.57
C ILE A 313 -15.77 -12.58 5.69
N ASP A 314 -15.36 -13.75 6.16
CA ASP A 314 -14.27 -13.91 7.14
C ASP A 314 -13.17 -14.72 6.47
N ILE A 315 -12.00 -14.09 6.30
CA ILE A 315 -10.84 -14.71 5.65
C ILE A 315 -10.01 -15.44 6.71
N PRO A 316 -9.85 -16.77 6.61
CA PRO A 316 -9.17 -17.55 7.63
C PRO A 316 -7.64 -17.37 7.58
N HIS A 317 -6.95 -17.87 8.59
CA HIS A 317 -5.48 -17.96 8.59
C HIS A 317 -5.00 -19.17 7.77
N GLU A 318 -5.25 -19.16 6.47
CA GLU A 318 -4.85 -20.20 5.52
C GLU A 318 -4.06 -19.61 4.34
N LYS A 319 -3.44 -20.46 3.52
CA LYS A 319 -2.69 -19.99 2.35
C LYS A 319 -3.62 -19.59 1.20
N GLU A 320 -4.66 -20.37 0.99
CA GLU A 320 -5.61 -20.23 -0.12
C GLU A 320 -7.02 -20.34 0.44
N TYR A 321 -7.96 -19.59 -0.12
CA TYR A 321 -9.36 -19.64 0.26
C TYR A 321 -10.24 -19.40 -0.97
N GLU A 322 -11.40 -20.04 -1.04
CA GLU A 322 -12.29 -19.94 -2.20
C GLU A 322 -13.65 -19.34 -1.80
N LEU A 323 -14.13 -18.39 -2.60
CA LEU A 323 -15.42 -17.74 -2.42
C LEU A 323 -16.24 -17.83 -3.71
N GLU A 324 -17.52 -18.17 -3.56
CA GLU A 324 -18.49 -18.14 -4.66
C GLU A 324 -19.33 -16.86 -4.63
N PHE A 325 -19.53 -16.28 -5.83
CA PHE A 325 -20.33 -15.09 -6.08
C PHE A 325 -21.28 -15.34 -7.26
N ASP A 326 -22.56 -15.46 -6.95
CA ASP A 326 -23.63 -15.57 -7.95
C ASP A 326 -24.22 -14.19 -8.24
N LEU A 327 -24.09 -13.75 -9.49
CA LEU A 327 -24.64 -12.49 -9.97
C LEU A 327 -26.16 -12.58 -10.16
N GLU A 328 -26.85 -11.48 -9.90
CA GLU A 328 -28.30 -11.39 -10.06
C GLU A 328 -28.63 -10.33 -11.11
N ARG A 329 -28.94 -10.77 -12.33
CA ARG A 329 -29.39 -9.91 -13.42
C ARG A 329 -30.87 -9.55 -13.20
N TRP A 330 -31.21 -8.26 -13.18
CA TRP A 330 -32.61 -7.82 -13.01
C TRP A 330 -33.29 -7.48 -14.33
N ILE A 331 -32.51 -7.24 -15.38
CA ILE A 331 -32.99 -7.02 -16.74
C ILE A 331 -31.94 -7.54 -17.73
N HIS A 332 -32.38 -8.12 -18.84
CA HIS A 332 -31.50 -8.47 -19.94
C HIS A 332 -31.96 -7.75 -21.21
N VAL A 333 -31.51 -6.52 -21.40
CA VAL A 333 -32.03 -5.68 -22.50
C VAL A 333 -31.57 -6.19 -23.87
N ALA A 334 -30.56 -7.06 -23.90
CA ALA A 334 -30.12 -7.76 -25.10
C ALA A 334 -31.18 -8.69 -25.71
N ASP A 335 -32.04 -9.31 -24.89
CA ASP A 335 -33.17 -10.12 -25.34
C ASP A 335 -34.25 -9.27 -26.02
N LEU A 336 -34.25 -7.96 -25.76
CA LEU A 336 -35.11 -6.97 -26.39
C LEU A 336 -34.45 -6.31 -27.62
N GLY A 337 -33.27 -6.77 -28.02
CA GLY A 337 -32.51 -6.22 -29.15
C GLY A 337 -31.71 -4.95 -28.84
N TRP A 338 -31.61 -4.55 -27.58
CA TRP A 338 -30.75 -3.44 -27.15
C TRP A 338 -29.33 -3.93 -26.83
N ARG A 339 -28.37 -3.02 -26.78
CA ARG A 339 -26.99 -3.33 -26.37
C ARG A 339 -26.52 -2.23 -25.45
N SER A 340 -26.00 -2.60 -24.29
CA SER A 340 -25.39 -1.67 -23.34
C SER A 340 -24.04 -1.24 -23.88
N GLY A 341 -23.69 0.03 -23.73
CA GLY A 341 -22.39 0.50 -24.19
C GLY A 341 -22.01 1.86 -23.66
N ASP A 342 -20.70 2.04 -23.54
CA ASP A 342 -20.07 3.32 -23.25
C ASP A 342 -19.23 3.73 -24.46
N HIS A 343 -19.61 4.85 -25.07
CA HIS A 343 -18.97 5.36 -26.28
C HIS A 343 -17.89 6.42 -25.98
N HIS A 344 -17.56 6.65 -24.70
CA HIS A 344 -16.60 7.67 -24.28
C HIS A 344 -15.77 7.19 -23.09
N VAL A 345 -14.88 6.22 -23.34
CA VAL A 345 -13.92 5.72 -22.34
C VAL A 345 -12.54 6.31 -22.63
N HIS A 346 -11.79 6.70 -21.60
CA HIS A 346 -10.38 7.12 -21.77
C HIS A 346 -9.43 6.10 -21.15
N ALA A 347 -8.32 5.82 -21.84
CA ALA A 347 -7.23 4.96 -21.35
C ALA A 347 -6.02 5.76 -20.81
N ALA A 348 -6.02 7.08 -20.97
CA ALA A 348 -5.00 7.97 -20.42
C ALA A 348 -5.63 9.32 -20.03
N GLY A 349 -4.86 10.20 -19.38
CA GLY A 349 -5.37 11.50 -18.94
C GLY A 349 -6.33 11.45 -17.75
N CYS A 350 -6.84 12.61 -17.34
CA CYS A 350 -7.81 12.76 -16.24
C CYS A 350 -7.33 12.19 -14.87
N SER A 351 -7.79 10.99 -14.53
CA SER A 351 -7.42 10.26 -13.31
C SER A 351 -6.37 9.19 -13.57
N HIS A 352 -5.99 8.93 -14.82
CA HIS A 352 -4.92 8.01 -15.20
C HIS A 352 -3.53 8.58 -14.88
N TYR A 353 -2.51 7.81 -15.23
CA TYR A 353 -1.12 8.03 -14.85
C TYR A 353 -0.21 8.08 -16.09
N ASP A 354 0.78 8.96 -16.05
CA ASP A 354 1.82 9.07 -17.08
C ASP A 354 2.91 8.00 -16.88
N ALA A 355 3.16 7.61 -15.64
CA ALA A 355 4.12 6.56 -15.28
C ALA A 355 3.47 5.49 -14.40
N PRO A 356 3.77 4.20 -14.60
CA PRO A 356 4.87 3.67 -15.42
C PRO A 356 4.56 3.44 -16.91
N THR A 357 3.31 3.55 -17.38
CA THR A 357 2.91 3.06 -18.73
C THR A 357 2.12 4.06 -19.59
N GLN A 358 2.29 5.38 -19.43
CA GLN A 358 1.63 6.41 -20.26
C GLN A 358 0.13 6.12 -20.50
N GLY A 359 -0.61 5.86 -19.42
CA GLY A 359 -1.97 5.33 -19.43
C GLY A 359 -2.04 3.83 -19.16
N VAL A 360 -3.12 3.21 -19.63
CA VAL A 360 -3.47 1.78 -19.43
C VAL A 360 -3.56 1.07 -20.78
N THR A 361 -3.54 -0.28 -20.76
CA THR A 361 -3.50 -1.08 -22.00
C THR A 361 -4.91 -1.48 -22.47
N PRO A 362 -5.07 -1.91 -23.75
CA PRO A 362 -6.33 -2.50 -24.21
C PRO A 362 -6.79 -3.69 -23.37
N GLN A 363 -5.87 -4.50 -22.84
CA GLN A 363 -6.21 -5.63 -21.98
C GLN A 363 -6.81 -5.15 -20.66
N ASP A 364 -6.32 -4.05 -20.10
CA ASP A 364 -6.88 -3.46 -18.87
C ASP A 364 -8.28 -2.88 -19.13
N MET A 365 -8.46 -2.13 -20.22
CA MET A 365 -9.77 -1.60 -20.63
C MET A 365 -10.80 -2.70 -20.87
N TRP A 366 -10.37 -3.79 -21.51
CA TRP A 366 -11.24 -4.93 -21.79
C TRP A 366 -11.83 -5.54 -20.53
N ARG A 367 -11.08 -5.55 -19.43
CA ARG A 367 -11.58 -6.06 -18.14
C ARG A 367 -12.72 -5.20 -17.61
N HIS A 368 -12.63 -3.88 -17.75
CA HIS A 368 -13.70 -2.97 -17.33
C HIS A 368 -14.96 -3.18 -18.17
N ILE A 369 -14.80 -3.29 -19.50
CA ILE A 369 -15.91 -3.55 -20.43
C ILE A 369 -16.65 -4.84 -20.05
N LEU A 370 -15.92 -5.94 -19.83
CA LEU A 370 -16.51 -7.23 -19.47
C LEU A 370 -17.13 -7.24 -18.06
N GLY A 371 -16.44 -6.59 -17.11
CA GLY A 371 -16.85 -6.50 -15.71
C GLY A 371 -18.05 -5.59 -15.47
N GLU A 372 -18.34 -4.67 -16.38
CA GLU A 372 -19.53 -3.80 -16.37
C GLU A 372 -20.61 -4.22 -17.37
N ASP A 373 -20.47 -5.40 -17.99
CA ASP A 373 -21.40 -5.91 -19.01
C ASP A 373 -21.68 -4.92 -20.16
N LEU A 374 -20.66 -4.17 -20.58
CA LEU A 374 -20.76 -3.23 -21.69
C LEU A 374 -20.59 -3.97 -23.02
N ASN A 375 -21.68 -4.26 -23.74
CA ASN A 375 -21.60 -4.90 -25.06
C ASN A 375 -20.77 -4.09 -26.07
N VAL A 376 -20.70 -2.76 -25.93
CA VAL A 376 -19.89 -1.89 -26.78
C VAL A 376 -19.08 -0.92 -25.90
N GLY A 377 -17.76 -0.96 -26.00
CA GLY A 377 -16.86 0.01 -25.37
C GLY A 377 -16.02 0.74 -26.40
N CYS A 378 -16.17 2.07 -26.49
CA CYS A 378 -15.32 2.91 -27.34
C CYS A 378 -14.27 3.62 -26.49
N VAL A 379 -13.02 3.21 -26.64
CA VAL A 379 -11.86 3.86 -26.03
C VAL A 379 -11.43 5.01 -26.93
N LEU A 380 -11.52 6.23 -26.43
CA LEU A 380 -11.19 7.45 -27.15
C LEU A 380 -9.79 7.90 -26.77
N THR A 381 -8.85 7.66 -27.70
CA THR A 381 -7.52 8.26 -27.65
C THR A 381 -7.66 9.77 -27.82
N TRP A 382 -6.93 10.53 -27.01
CA TRP A 382 -7.06 11.99 -26.93
C TRP A 382 -5.73 12.59 -26.50
N GLY A 383 -5.68 13.91 -26.30
CA GLY A 383 -4.43 14.67 -26.11
C GLY A 383 -3.43 14.05 -25.12
N PRO A 384 -3.79 13.70 -23.87
CA PRO A 384 -2.88 13.10 -22.90
C PRO A 384 -2.36 11.72 -23.32
N CYS A 385 -1.04 11.51 -23.23
CA CYS A 385 -0.36 10.29 -23.67
C CYS A 385 -0.68 9.88 -25.13
N TRP A 386 -1.08 10.85 -25.98
CA TRP A 386 -1.53 10.62 -27.36
C TRP A 386 -0.64 9.64 -28.12
N TYR A 387 0.67 9.90 -28.17
CA TYR A 387 1.58 9.12 -29.00
C TYR A 387 1.75 7.68 -28.55
N TYR A 388 1.63 7.43 -27.24
CA TYR A 388 1.61 6.07 -26.71
C TYR A 388 0.25 5.41 -26.96
N GLN A 389 -0.86 6.07 -26.62
CA GLN A 389 -2.19 5.45 -26.70
C GLN A 389 -2.67 5.23 -28.15
N LYS A 390 -2.27 6.08 -29.11
CA LYS A 390 -2.64 5.91 -30.52
C LYS A 390 -2.12 4.61 -31.14
N GLN A 391 -1.06 4.01 -30.59
CA GLN A 391 -0.53 2.74 -31.10
C GLN A 391 -1.55 1.59 -30.99
N PHE A 392 -2.59 1.75 -30.15
CA PHE A 392 -3.67 0.78 -29.98
C PHE A 392 -4.85 1.00 -30.94
N PHE A 393 -4.78 2.01 -31.81
CA PHE A 393 -5.77 2.22 -32.86
C PHE A 393 -5.56 1.22 -34.00
N GLU A 394 -6.63 0.52 -34.37
CA GLU A 394 -6.61 -0.52 -35.41
C GLU A 394 -7.44 -0.15 -36.66
N GLY A 395 -8.24 0.92 -36.60
CA GLY A 395 -9.24 1.24 -37.63
C GLY A 395 -10.43 0.27 -37.70
N GLU A 396 -10.38 -0.85 -36.97
CA GLU A 396 -11.40 -1.88 -36.84
C GLU A 396 -11.73 -2.17 -35.36
N THR A 397 -12.50 -3.22 -35.10
CA THR A 397 -12.80 -3.65 -33.72
C THR A 397 -11.58 -4.38 -33.16
N SER A 398 -11.24 -4.12 -31.90
CA SER A 398 -10.10 -4.75 -31.22
C SER A 398 -10.10 -6.27 -31.37
N GLU A 399 -8.93 -6.87 -31.56
CA GLU A 399 -8.75 -8.33 -31.53
C GLU A 399 -9.24 -8.99 -30.22
N LEU A 400 -9.35 -8.21 -29.13
CA LEU A 400 -9.90 -8.67 -27.84
C LEU A 400 -11.42 -8.85 -27.87
N SER A 401 -12.10 -8.30 -28.87
CA SER A 401 -13.55 -8.38 -29.01
C SER A 401 -14.04 -9.83 -29.15
N THR A 402 -15.30 -10.05 -28.77
CA THR A 402 -16.00 -11.32 -28.89
C THR A 402 -17.33 -11.11 -29.63
N ASP A 403 -18.09 -12.17 -29.87
CA ASP A 403 -19.39 -12.08 -30.54
C ASP A 403 -20.39 -11.15 -29.82
N ASN A 404 -20.29 -11.05 -28.48
CA ASN A 404 -21.25 -10.31 -27.64
C ASN A 404 -20.72 -9.00 -27.06
N TYR A 405 -19.40 -8.79 -27.13
CA TYR A 405 -18.72 -7.64 -26.55
C TYR A 405 -17.72 -7.10 -27.57
N VAL A 406 -17.79 -5.82 -27.87
CA VAL A 406 -16.93 -5.18 -28.86
C VAL A 406 -16.20 -4.03 -28.18
N MET A 407 -14.88 -4.03 -28.30
CA MET A 407 -14.06 -2.87 -27.95
C MET A 407 -13.52 -2.25 -29.22
N ARG A 408 -13.52 -0.92 -29.27
CA ARG A 408 -12.94 -0.18 -30.38
C ARG A 408 -12.17 1.02 -29.87
N TYR A 409 -11.03 1.29 -30.49
CA TYR A 409 -10.30 2.54 -30.30
C TYR A 409 -10.72 3.53 -31.39
N ASP A 410 -11.10 4.73 -30.98
CA ASP A 410 -11.30 5.88 -31.86
C ASP A 410 -10.75 7.15 -31.16
N VAL A 411 -11.21 8.34 -31.54
CA VAL A 411 -10.58 9.61 -31.11
C VAL A 411 -11.57 10.54 -30.45
N GLU A 412 -11.18 11.14 -29.32
CA GLU A 412 -11.75 12.41 -28.87
C GLU A 412 -10.80 13.54 -29.25
N VAL A 413 -11.30 14.51 -30.03
CA VAL A 413 -10.58 15.74 -30.34
C VAL A 413 -10.67 16.68 -29.14
N SER A 414 -9.80 16.43 -28.16
CA SER A 414 -9.65 17.18 -26.91
C SER A 414 -8.16 17.19 -26.50
N GLY A 415 -7.61 18.37 -26.18
CA GLY A 415 -6.17 18.56 -25.99
C GLY A 415 -5.37 18.79 -27.29
N PHE A 416 -6.05 19.15 -28.38
CA PHE A 416 -5.48 19.50 -29.69
C PHE A 416 -5.61 21.01 -29.95
N PRO A 417 -4.89 21.59 -30.92
CA PRO A 417 -5.09 22.99 -31.33
C PRO A 417 -6.56 23.31 -31.67
N SER A 418 -7.28 22.34 -32.23
CA SER A 418 -8.71 22.45 -32.59
C SER A 418 -9.68 22.41 -31.40
N SER A 419 -9.22 22.12 -30.18
CA SER A 419 -10.10 22.04 -28.99
C SER A 419 -10.75 23.36 -28.60
N HIS A 420 -10.34 24.50 -29.20
CA HIS A 420 -11.04 25.77 -29.05
C HIS A 420 -12.51 25.69 -29.54
N ALA A 421 -12.86 24.71 -30.38
CA ALA A 421 -14.20 24.50 -30.90
C ALA A 421 -15.07 23.61 -30.00
N GLY A 422 -14.54 23.15 -28.86
CA GLY A 422 -15.16 22.15 -28.00
C GLY A 422 -14.49 20.77 -28.16
N HIS A 423 -15.08 19.77 -27.52
CA HIS A 423 -14.62 18.38 -27.58
C HIS A 423 -15.50 17.58 -28.53
N LEU A 424 -14.88 16.77 -29.39
CA LEU A 424 -15.59 16.00 -30.41
C LEU A 424 -15.18 14.53 -30.35
N SER A 425 -16.12 13.64 -30.05
CA SER A 425 -15.92 12.20 -30.18
C SER A 425 -16.15 11.79 -31.64
N LEU A 426 -15.10 11.28 -32.28
CA LEU A 426 -15.13 10.73 -33.62
C LEU A 426 -15.11 9.22 -33.49
N LEU A 427 -16.17 8.55 -33.95
CA LEU A 427 -16.33 7.10 -33.81
C LEU A 427 -16.26 6.41 -35.17
N ARG A 428 -15.86 5.14 -35.17
CA ARG A 428 -15.78 4.30 -36.37
C ARG A 428 -14.82 4.86 -37.43
N LEU A 429 -13.69 5.41 -36.98
CA LEU A 429 -12.64 5.94 -37.85
C LEU A 429 -11.86 4.80 -38.52
N SER A 430 -11.63 4.86 -39.83
CA SER A 430 -10.69 3.94 -40.49
C SER A 430 -9.24 4.39 -40.38
N GLU A 431 -9.02 5.64 -39.97
CA GLU A 431 -7.74 6.33 -39.91
C GLU A 431 -7.88 7.42 -38.82
N ASP A 432 -6.97 7.45 -37.87
CA ASP A 432 -6.92 8.43 -36.77
C ASP A 432 -5.97 9.59 -37.06
N ASP A 433 -5.02 9.41 -38.00
CA ASP A 433 -4.11 10.47 -38.42
C ASP A 433 -4.67 11.33 -39.56
N TYR A 434 -4.48 12.65 -39.42
CA TYR A 434 -4.72 13.56 -40.55
C TYR A 434 -3.56 13.47 -41.54
N LYS A 435 -3.89 13.26 -42.82
CA LYS A 435 -2.88 13.08 -43.87
C LYS A 435 -1.86 14.23 -43.90
N GLY A 436 -0.59 13.89 -43.73
CA GLY A 436 0.53 14.84 -43.79
C GLY A 436 0.87 15.52 -42.47
N VAL A 437 0.34 15.03 -41.35
CA VAL A 437 0.63 15.50 -39.99
C VAL A 437 1.28 14.35 -39.22
N GLU A 438 2.41 14.61 -38.55
CA GLU A 438 3.15 13.63 -37.74
C GLU A 438 3.04 13.92 -36.23
N THR A 439 2.68 15.16 -35.87
CA THR A 439 2.55 15.63 -34.48
C THR A 439 1.22 16.35 -34.28
N ILE A 440 0.64 16.27 -33.08
CA ILE A 440 -0.63 16.93 -32.79
C ILE A 440 -0.48 18.43 -32.53
N GLU A 441 0.74 18.88 -32.25
CA GLU A 441 1.11 20.29 -32.01
C GLU A 441 1.12 21.18 -33.26
#